data_AF-A0A5C4PS59-F1
#
_entry.id   AF-A0A5C4PS59-F1
#
_cell.length_a   1.000
_cell.length_b   1.000
_cell.length_c   1.000
_cell.angle_alpha   90.00
_cell.angle_beta   90.00
_cell.angle_gamma   90.00
#
_symmetry.space_group_name_H-M   'P 1'
#
loop_
_entity.id
_entity.type
_entity.pdbx_description
1 polymer ?
#
loop_
_entity_poly.entity_id
_entity_poly.type
_entity_poly.pdbx_seq_one_letter_code
_entity_poly.pdbx_strand_id
1 'polypeptide(L)'
;MKKQQQIKSGLTALSLLLLTACGGGGGGSGSSETAALVNPTPVEQPVTSAETTPAETPTTPAQPTTAPTDSVATTPTVEVLAPSSSFTPETTPTSPEAAPEPPKEEPKPVVIPPKDLQGAGFKYSNDQEQASNVVSTTVKSAQYDHIVVDGKKLNLVSDNIWDWTLMNDFEARNIWKEYKSRKICCQDKTNINTVKIGAILDSESGLVHAFYNGEMTPISEIPTSGYASYDSPKTALIFVLRDNGQGPLDTYGNVKLLADFGEKTVKGSLYNGLVLVDANISEGAFKGNGVFNINEEGKKEWQIEENELTAPLNGAFFGEKAEEIAGEAHNAKWGVVFAAEQQK
;
A
#
# COMPACT_ATOMS: atom_id res chain seq x y z
N MET A 1 47.67 -24.49 23.59
CA MET A 1 48.14 -23.76 22.39
C MET A 1 47.03 -23.74 21.34
N LYS A 2 46.57 -22.57 20.89
CA LYS A 2 45.77 -22.39 19.66
C LYS A 2 46.26 -21.08 19.01
N LYS A 3 46.43 -21.04 17.68
CA LYS A 3 47.00 -19.87 16.98
C LYS A 3 45.92 -18.80 16.79
N GLN A 4 46.19 -17.56 17.20
CA GLN A 4 45.52 -16.39 16.62
C GLN A 4 46.21 -16.07 15.28
N GLN A 5 45.42 -15.83 14.23
CA GLN A 5 45.95 -15.43 12.92
C GLN A 5 45.68 -13.94 12.70
N GLN A 6 46.67 -13.12 13.03
CA GLN A 6 46.66 -11.67 12.84
C GLN A 6 46.71 -11.34 11.35
N ILE A 7 45.61 -10.86 10.77
CA ILE A 7 45.61 -10.28 9.42
C ILE A 7 46.13 -8.85 9.53
N LYS A 8 47.25 -8.55 8.86
CA LYS A 8 47.90 -7.24 8.91
C LYS A 8 47.30 -6.26 7.90
N SER A 9 47.28 -4.99 8.27
CA SER A 9 46.74 -3.89 7.48
C SER A 9 47.46 -3.69 6.14
N GLY A 10 46.70 -3.59 5.06
CA GLY A 10 47.14 -3.09 3.76
C GLY A 10 46.44 -1.77 3.44
N LEU A 11 46.94 -0.65 3.97
CA LEU A 11 46.37 0.68 3.75
C LEU A 11 47.01 1.33 2.51
N THR A 12 46.31 1.31 1.38
CA THR A 12 46.77 1.97 0.15
C THR A 12 45.88 3.17 -0.15
N ALA A 13 46.28 4.35 0.33
CA ALA A 13 45.65 5.62 -0.01
C ALA A 13 46.48 6.36 -1.06
N LEU A 14 45.87 6.77 -2.16
CA LEU A 14 46.37 7.87 -2.99
C LEU A 14 45.20 8.66 -3.56
N SER A 15 45.19 9.96 -3.29
CA SER A 15 44.09 10.88 -3.62
C SER A 15 44.39 11.65 -4.90
N LEU A 16 43.35 12.10 -5.61
CA LEU A 16 42.98 13.53 -5.71
C LEU A 16 41.73 13.74 -6.58
N LEU A 17 41.12 14.92 -6.44
CA LEU A 17 39.87 15.28 -7.11
C LEU A 17 40.12 16.03 -8.42
N LEU A 18 39.18 15.92 -9.37
CA LEU A 18 38.79 17.02 -10.23
C LEU A 18 37.25 17.11 -10.24
N LEU A 19 36.72 18.27 -9.85
CA LEU A 19 35.31 18.63 -9.90
C LEU A 19 35.20 20.01 -10.57
N THR A 20 34.67 20.04 -11.78
CA THR A 20 34.29 21.28 -12.48
C THR A 20 32.96 21.06 -13.18
N ALA A 21 31.95 21.88 -12.88
CA ALA A 21 30.61 21.73 -13.41
C ALA A 21 30.30 22.77 -14.50
N CYS A 22 29.70 22.30 -15.60
CA CYS A 22 28.88 23.09 -16.53
C CYS A 22 28.09 22.12 -17.45
N GLY A 23 26.93 22.50 -17.99
CA GLY A 23 26.26 23.80 -17.82
C GLY A 23 25.17 24.16 -18.83
N GLY A 24 24.56 23.18 -19.52
CA GLY A 24 23.44 23.42 -20.45
C GLY A 24 23.81 24.15 -21.75
N GLY A 25 22.78 24.57 -22.49
CA GLY A 25 22.90 25.38 -23.72
C GLY A 25 22.83 24.59 -25.03
N GLY A 26 21.64 24.50 -25.61
CA GLY A 26 21.46 24.16 -27.04
C GLY A 26 21.27 25.42 -27.90
N GLY A 27 21.16 25.25 -29.22
CA GLY A 27 20.83 26.33 -30.15
C GLY A 27 21.82 26.49 -31.30
N GLY A 28 21.73 25.62 -32.31
CA GLY A 28 22.46 25.81 -33.56
C GLY A 28 21.70 26.71 -34.53
N SER A 29 22.27 27.87 -34.85
CA SER A 29 21.79 28.79 -35.90
C SER A 29 22.96 29.29 -36.73
N GLY A 30 22.94 29.03 -38.04
CA GLY A 30 24.04 29.36 -38.95
C GLY A 30 23.71 28.94 -40.38
N SER A 31 23.05 29.81 -41.12
CA SER A 31 22.55 29.54 -42.47
C SER A 31 23.58 29.79 -43.57
N SER A 32 23.33 29.17 -44.74
CA SER A 32 23.81 29.57 -46.07
C SER A 32 25.27 29.25 -46.45
N GLU A 33 25.45 28.30 -47.39
CA GLU A 33 25.85 28.66 -48.77
C GLU A 33 25.55 27.55 -49.82
N THR A 34 24.47 27.77 -50.57
CA THR A 34 24.23 27.58 -52.03
C THR A 34 24.76 26.37 -52.85
N ALA A 35 23.86 25.87 -53.74
CA ALA A 35 24.04 25.00 -54.93
C ALA A 35 23.98 23.46 -54.71
N ALA A 36 23.36 22.63 -55.58
CA ALA A 36 22.74 22.88 -56.91
C ALA A 36 21.41 22.11 -57.12
N LEU A 37 20.78 22.27 -58.31
CA LEU A 37 19.38 21.86 -58.62
C LEU A 37 19.18 20.37 -58.97
N VAL A 38 17.97 19.84 -58.67
CA VAL A 38 16.98 19.33 -59.66
C VAL A 38 15.54 19.33 -59.05
N ASN A 39 14.49 19.43 -59.88
CA ASN A 39 13.07 19.55 -59.50
C ASN A 39 12.18 18.88 -60.59
N PRO A 40 11.03 18.24 -60.27
CA PRO A 40 9.73 18.92 -60.45
C PRO A 40 8.60 18.58 -59.43
N THR A 41 8.14 19.61 -58.71
CA THR A 41 6.74 20.13 -58.49
C THR A 41 5.55 19.48 -59.24
N PRO A 42 4.26 19.66 -58.82
CA PRO A 42 3.70 20.69 -57.90
C PRO A 42 2.68 20.16 -56.84
N VAL A 43 1.81 21.06 -56.31
CA VAL A 43 0.65 20.85 -55.40
C VAL A 43 0.96 20.82 -53.89
N GLU A 44 0.41 21.68 -53.00
CA GLU A 44 -0.17 23.04 -53.15
C GLU A 44 -0.30 23.78 -51.79
N GLN A 45 -0.65 25.07 -51.79
CA GLN A 45 -0.94 25.94 -50.62
C GLN A 45 -1.80 27.17 -51.06
N PRO A 46 -2.37 27.99 -50.15
CA PRO A 46 -2.94 27.73 -48.81
C PRO A 46 -4.35 28.39 -48.65
N VAL A 47 -4.97 28.35 -47.47
CA VAL A 47 -5.94 29.40 -47.02
C VAL A 47 -6.02 29.51 -45.49
N THR A 48 -6.51 30.64 -45.00
CA THR A 48 -6.48 31.09 -43.59
C THR A 48 -7.89 31.34 -43.05
N SER A 49 -8.09 31.08 -41.74
CA SER A 49 -9.16 31.53 -40.82
C SER A 49 -10.59 31.77 -41.31
N ALA A 50 -11.55 31.17 -40.60
CA ALA A 50 -12.89 31.72 -40.41
C ALA A 50 -13.31 31.58 -38.94
N GLU A 51 -13.88 32.65 -38.38
CA GLU A 51 -14.44 32.75 -37.02
C GLU A 51 -15.91 33.19 -37.16
N THR A 52 -16.86 32.58 -36.44
CA THR A 52 -18.12 33.27 -36.07
C THR A 52 -18.97 32.54 -35.01
N THR A 53 -19.04 33.13 -33.81
CA THR A 53 -20.24 33.22 -32.92
C THR A 53 -20.86 31.96 -32.25
N PRO A 54 -21.65 32.12 -31.14
CA PRO A 54 -21.76 31.10 -30.08
C PRO A 54 -23.22 30.77 -29.63
N ALA A 55 -23.39 30.35 -28.36
CA ALA A 55 -24.57 29.81 -27.66
C ALA A 55 -24.67 28.27 -27.75
N GLU A 56 -25.23 27.53 -26.78
CA GLU A 56 -26.17 27.92 -25.71
C GLU A 56 -25.69 27.69 -24.26
N THR A 57 -26.41 28.31 -23.31
CA THR A 57 -26.14 28.27 -21.85
C THR A 57 -27.15 27.35 -21.14
N PRO A 58 -26.73 26.44 -20.23
CA PRO A 58 -27.66 25.70 -19.39
C PRO A 58 -28.43 26.61 -18.42
N THR A 59 -29.77 26.54 -18.43
CA THR A 59 -30.64 27.42 -17.63
C THR A 59 -30.88 26.92 -16.21
N THR A 60 -30.64 27.78 -15.21
CA THR A 60 -30.96 27.56 -13.79
C THR A 60 -32.48 27.51 -13.53
N PRO A 61 -33.01 26.47 -12.84
CA PRO A 61 -34.36 26.50 -12.26
C PRO A 61 -34.42 27.44 -11.05
N ALA A 62 -35.44 28.31 -10.98
CA ALA A 62 -35.53 29.36 -9.96
C ALA A 62 -36.14 28.90 -8.62
N GLN A 63 -35.67 29.51 -7.53
CA GLN A 63 -36.23 29.44 -6.19
C GLN A 63 -37.50 30.32 -6.06
N PRO A 64 -38.57 29.86 -5.37
CA PRO A 64 -39.62 30.72 -4.81
C PRO A 64 -39.18 31.31 -3.45
N THR A 65 -39.45 32.60 -3.20
CA THR A 65 -39.11 33.27 -1.94
C THR A 65 -40.33 33.96 -1.32
N THR A 66 -40.66 33.59 -0.08
CA THR A 66 -41.40 34.44 0.88
C THR A 66 -40.92 34.18 2.30
N ALA A 67 -40.40 35.22 2.95
CA ALA A 67 -40.20 35.35 4.40
C ALA A 67 -41.36 36.22 4.97
N PRO A 68 -41.43 36.63 6.26
CA PRO A 68 -40.51 36.43 7.41
C PRO A 68 -41.19 35.66 8.58
N THR A 69 -40.63 35.51 9.79
CA THR A 69 -39.39 36.04 10.42
C THR A 69 -38.70 34.87 11.21
N ASP A 70 -38.13 34.89 12.44
CA ASP A 70 -37.89 35.91 13.50
C ASP A 70 -36.65 35.58 14.38
N SER A 71 -36.39 36.51 15.30
CA SER A 71 -35.56 36.50 16.51
C SER A 71 -35.63 35.22 17.37
N VAL A 72 -34.63 34.85 18.17
CA VAL A 72 -33.32 35.47 18.49
C VAL A 72 -32.35 34.39 18.99
N ALA A 73 -31.03 34.65 18.95
CA ALA A 73 -30.01 33.81 19.59
C ALA A 73 -29.17 34.62 20.60
N THR A 74 -28.93 34.07 21.81
CA THR A 74 -28.02 34.65 22.82
C THR A 74 -27.40 33.62 23.77
N THR A 75 -26.08 33.53 23.74
CA THR A 75 -25.15 32.98 24.76
C THR A 75 -23.76 33.55 24.43
N PRO A 76 -22.79 33.68 25.35
CA PRO A 76 -22.81 33.47 26.80
C PRO A 76 -22.49 34.74 27.62
N THR A 77 -22.45 34.61 28.95
CA THR A 77 -21.75 35.55 29.85
C THR A 77 -20.86 34.77 30.80
N VAL A 78 -19.64 35.26 31.05
CA VAL A 78 -18.69 34.73 32.04
C VAL A 78 -18.64 35.70 33.22
N GLU A 79 -18.61 35.19 34.45
CA GLU A 79 -18.27 36.00 35.62
C GLU A 79 -17.29 35.26 36.54
N VAL A 80 -16.21 35.94 36.87
CA VAL A 80 -15.14 35.51 37.79
C VAL A 80 -14.76 36.75 38.58
N LEU A 81 -14.75 36.69 39.92
CA LEU A 81 -13.87 37.51 40.77
C LEU A 81 -13.89 37.01 42.23
N ALA A 82 -12.73 37.12 42.87
CA ALA A 82 -12.48 37.09 44.32
C ALA A 82 -11.71 38.41 44.66
N PRO A 83 -11.28 38.77 45.90
CA PRO A 83 -10.72 37.89 46.95
C PRO A 83 -10.92 38.32 48.44
N SER A 84 -10.30 37.56 49.37
CA SER A 84 -9.79 38.00 50.69
C SER A 84 -10.77 38.43 51.81
N SER A 85 -10.45 38.32 53.11
CA SER A 85 -9.34 37.65 53.83
C SER A 85 -9.55 37.68 55.36
N SER A 86 -9.13 36.64 56.10
CA SER A 86 -8.71 36.73 57.52
C SER A 86 -8.04 35.43 58.02
N PHE A 87 -7.33 35.50 59.15
CA PHE A 87 -6.45 34.50 59.78
C PHE A 87 -6.51 34.69 61.33
N THR A 88 -6.01 33.89 62.28
CA THR A 88 -5.17 32.66 62.44
C THR A 88 -5.30 32.22 63.93
N PRO A 89 -4.69 31.15 64.50
CA PRO A 89 -3.95 29.99 63.96
C PRO A 89 -4.40 28.63 64.59
N GLU A 90 -3.54 27.58 64.52
CA GLU A 90 -3.43 26.37 65.38
C GLU A 90 -4.71 25.55 65.72
N THR A 91 -4.77 24.24 65.42
CA THR A 91 -3.90 23.20 65.99
C THR A 91 -3.95 21.90 65.20
N THR A 92 -2.87 21.11 65.22
CA THR A 92 -2.82 19.72 64.73
C THR A 92 -2.84 18.77 65.93
N PRO A 93 -3.72 17.76 65.96
CA PRO A 93 -3.20 16.38 65.98
C PRO A 93 -4.05 15.34 65.25
N THR A 94 -3.40 14.23 64.90
CA THR A 94 -3.99 12.91 64.52
C THR A 94 -4.85 12.85 63.25
N SER A 95 -4.26 12.33 62.18
CA SER A 95 -5.01 11.64 61.12
C SER A 95 -5.68 10.40 61.71
N PRO A 96 -6.94 10.07 61.34
CA PRO A 96 -7.39 8.69 61.42
C PRO A 96 -6.57 7.83 60.45
N GLU A 97 -6.34 6.57 60.82
CA GLU A 97 -5.63 5.62 59.96
C GLU A 97 -6.52 5.22 58.78
N ALA A 98 -6.02 5.37 57.55
CA ALA A 98 -6.79 5.03 56.36
C ALA A 98 -6.98 3.51 56.30
N ALA A 99 -8.24 3.06 56.28
CA ALA A 99 -8.54 1.66 56.01
C ALA A 99 -7.93 1.26 54.65
N PRO A 100 -7.32 0.06 54.52
CA PRO A 100 -6.67 -0.35 53.30
C PRO A 100 -7.68 -0.39 52.15
N GLU A 101 -7.34 0.23 51.01
CA GLU A 101 -8.12 0.07 49.78
C GLU A 101 -8.25 -1.43 49.45
N PRO A 102 -9.42 -1.90 49.00
CA PRO A 102 -9.53 -3.26 48.50
C PRO A 102 -8.55 -3.45 47.33
N PRO A 103 -7.90 -4.62 47.19
CA PRO A 103 -6.94 -4.85 46.11
C PRO A 103 -7.55 -4.50 44.76
N LYS A 104 -6.84 -3.66 43.97
CA LYS A 104 -7.23 -3.39 42.58
C LYS A 104 -7.27 -4.73 41.85
N GLU A 105 -8.46 -5.14 41.43
CA GLU A 105 -8.63 -6.39 40.69
C GLU A 105 -7.84 -6.28 39.38
N GLU A 106 -6.85 -7.16 39.21
CA GLU A 106 -6.00 -7.16 38.02
C GLU A 106 -6.88 -7.43 36.78
N PRO A 107 -6.79 -6.60 35.72
CA PRO A 107 -7.71 -6.70 34.60
C PRO A 107 -7.56 -8.06 33.92
N LYS A 108 -8.61 -8.88 34.00
CA LYS A 108 -8.63 -10.22 33.39
C LYS A 108 -8.28 -10.09 31.90
N PRO A 109 -7.33 -10.91 31.37
CA PRO A 109 -6.93 -10.81 29.97
C PRO A 109 -8.13 -10.89 29.02
N VAL A 110 -8.24 -9.91 28.13
CA VAL A 110 -9.30 -9.87 27.12
C VAL A 110 -9.06 -11.00 26.12
N VAL A 111 -9.84 -12.07 26.23
CA VAL A 111 -9.79 -13.20 25.29
C VAL A 111 -10.44 -12.77 23.98
N ILE A 112 -9.62 -12.31 23.04
CA ILE A 112 -10.06 -12.00 21.67
C ILE A 112 -10.52 -13.30 21.00
N PRO A 113 -11.74 -13.39 20.45
CA PRO A 113 -12.21 -14.60 19.79
C PRO A 113 -11.38 -14.87 18.51
N PRO A 114 -11.14 -16.16 18.17
CA PRO A 114 -10.44 -16.51 16.92
C PRO A 114 -11.30 -16.16 15.70
N LYS A 115 -10.65 -15.63 14.66
CA LYS A 115 -11.19 -15.50 13.30
C LYS A 115 -10.74 -16.70 12.45
N ASP A 116 -11.38 -16.94 11.32
CA ASP A 116 -10.88 -17.87 10.28
C ASP A 116 -10.38 -17.03 9.09
N LEU A 117 -9.21 -16.42 9.27
CA LEU A 117 -8.59 -15.59 8.23
C LEU A 117 -7.91 -16.49 7.20
N GLN A 118 -8.10 -16.17 5.92
CA GLN A 118 -7.67 -16.99 4.80
C GLN A 118 -7.11 -16.12 3.66
N GLY A 119 -6.24 -16.72 2.86
CA GLY A 119 -5.70 -16.09 1.67
C GLY A 119 -4.66 -16.96 0.97
N ALA A 120 -3.85 -16.33 0.13
CA ALA A 120 -2.81 -16.98 -0.66
C ALA A 120 -1.62 -16.05 -0.87
N GLY A 121 -0.67 -16.51 -1.66
CA GLY A 121 0.54 -15.76 -2.01
C GLY A 121 1.55 -16.67 -2.68
N PHE A 122 2.83 -16.30 -2.56
CA PHE A 122 3.94 -17.07 -3.11
C PHE A 122 5.18 -16.95 -2.23
N LYS A 123 6.02 -17.97 -2.28
CA LYS A 123 7.32 -18.00 -1.59
C LYS A 123 8.45 -18.21 -2.60
N TYR A 124 9.58 -17.58 -2.34
CA TYR A 124 10.78 -17.61 -3.19
C TYR A 124 12.04 -17.49 -2.31
N SER A 125 13.24 -17.74 -2.85
CA SER A 125 14.48 -17.66 -2.07
C SER A 125 14.96 -16.22 -1.90
N ASN A 126 15.52 -15.87 -0.75
CA ASN A 126 16.18 -14.57 -0.56
C ASN A 126 17.62 -14.52 -1.10
N ASP A 127 18.12 -15.61 -1.70
CA ASP A 127 19.36 -15.60 -2.48
C ASP A 127 19.34 -14.45 -3.50
N GLN A 128 20.44 -13.74 -3.67
CA GLN A 128 20.53 -12.61 -4.59
C GLN A 128 21.31 -12.93 -5.86
N GLU A 129 22.01 -14.06 -5.93
CA GLU A 129 22.83 -14.42 -7.09
C GLU A 129 21.98 -14.95 -8.25
N GLN A 130 20.99 -15.81 -7.96
CA GLN A 130 20.18 -16.53 -8.95
C GLN A 130 18.67 -16.34 -8.74
N ALA A 131 17.92 -16.18 -9.82
CA ALA A 131 16.46 -16.21 -9.85
C ALA A 131 15.95 -17.53 -9.25
N SER A 132 15.00 -17.46 -8.33
CA SER A 132 14.59 -18.61 -7.54
C SER A 132 13.27 -19.23 -7.98
N ASN A 133 13.09 -20.53 -7.69
CA ASN A 133 11.84 -21.23 -7.95
C ASN A 133 10.71 -20.64 -7.08
N VAL A 134 9.81 -19.91 -7.73
CA VAL A 134 8.64 -19.28 -7.10
C VAL A 134 7.54 -20.33 -6.92
N VAL A 135 7.01 -20.45 -5.71
CA VAL A 135 6.03 -21.48 -5.35
C VAL A 135 4.81 -20.84 -4.70
N SER A 136 3.64 -21.02 -5.28
CA SER A 136 2.36 -20.55 -4.72
C SER A 136 2.11 -21.16 -3.34
N THR A 137 1.46 -20.43 -2.44
CA THR A 137 1.16 -20.92 -1.08
C THR A 137 -0.24 -20.50 -0.60
N THR A 138 -0.81 -21.31 0.28
CA THR A 138 -2.05 -21.00 1.01
C THR A 138 -1.71 -20.40 2.36
N VAL A 139 -2.45 -19.37 2.75
CA VAL A 139 -2.22 -18.59 3.96
C VAL A 139 -3.48 -18.67 4.82
N LYS A 140 -3.31 -18.87 6.13
CA LYS A 140 -4.41 -18.86 7.11
C LYS A 140 -3.95 -18.23 8.42
N SER A 141 -4.84 -17.67 9.23
CA SER A 141 -4.55 -17.37 10.65
C SER A 141 -5.79 -17.25 11.53
N ALA A 142 -5.57 -17.38 12.83
CA ALA A 142 -6.62 -17.17 13.84
C ALA A 142 -6.81 -15.70 14.25
N GLN A 143 -5.85 -14.83 13.89
CA GLN A 143 -5.72 -13.43 14.33
C GLN A 143 -4.87 -12.64 13.33
N TYR A 144 -4.97 -11.30 13.34
CA TYR A 144 -4.22 -10.40 12.44
C TYR A 144 -2.74 -10.18 12.83
N ASP A 145 -2.27 -10.67 13.99
CA ASP A 145 -0.87 -10.53 14.44
C ASP A 145 0.11 -11.48 13.74
N HIS A 146 -0.39 -12.51 13.05
CA HIS A 146 0.40 -13.58 12.44
C HIS A 146 -0.26 -14.16 11.20
N ILE A 147 0.54 -14.88 10.41
CA ILE A 147 0.08 -15.82 9.38
C ILE A 147 0.62 -17.22 9.67
N VAL A 148 -0.04 -18.24 9.13
CA VAL A 148 0.43 -19.63 9.09
C VAL A 148 0.61 -20.02 7.62
N VAL A 149 1.82 -20.45 7.28
CA VAL A 149 2.24 -20.83 5.93
C VAL A 149 2.99 -22.16 6.02
N ASP A 150 2.60 -23.15 5.20
CA ASP A 150 3.12 -24.53 5.27
C ASP A 150 3.07 -25.18 6.68
N GLY A 151 2.16 -24.71 7.55
CA GLY A 151 2.05 -25.12 8.96
C GLY A 151 2.95 -24.35 9.94
N LYS A 152 3.86 -23.50 9.48
CA LYS A 152 4.70 -22.63 10.31
C LYS A 152 4.00 -21.30 10.59
N LYS A 153 3.93 -20.88 11.86
CA LYS A 153 3.47 -19.53 12.25
C LYS A 153 4.60 -18.51 12.00
N LEU A 154 4.26 -17.40 11.34
CA LEU A 154 5.12 -16.24 11.10
C LEU A 154 4.45 -15.00 11.71
N ASN A 155 5.13 -14.30 12.62
CA ASN A 155 4.61 -13.10 13.27
C ASN A 155 4.67 -11.89 12.33
N LEU A 156 3.55 -11.19 12.14
CA LEU A 156 3.51 -9.89 11.44
C LEU A 156 4.04 -8.76 12.36
N VAL A 157 3.82 -8.90 13.66
CA VAL A 157 4.23 -7.95 14.70
C VAL A 157 5.69 -8.14 15.11
N SER A 158 6.35 -7.06 15.51
CA SER A 158 7.73 -7.08 16.04
C SER A 158 7.78 -7.60 17.47
N ASP A 159 8.70 -8.52 17.71
CA ASP A 159 8.83 -9.29 18.95
C ASP A 159 9.56 -8.50 20.08
N ASN A 160 10.13 -7.34 19.75
CA ASN A 160 10.91 -6.49 20.67
C ASN A 160 10.06 -5.38 21.32
N ILE A 161 9.28 -5.75 22.35
CA ILE A 161 8.45 -4.81 23.14
C ILE A 161 9.29 -4.09 24.21
N TRP A 162 10.23 -3.25 23.76
CA TRP A 162 11.05 -2.38 24.64
C TRP A 162 10.96 -0.89 24.30
N ASP A 163 10.25 -0.54 23.22
CA ASP A 163 9.82 0.83 22.94
C ASP A 163 8.57 1.15 23.78
N TRP A 164 8.81 1.69 24.97
CA TRP A 164 7.81 2.07 25.98
C TRP A 164 6.73 3.04 25.48
N THR A 165 6.94 3.68 24.31
CA THR A 165 5.95 4.52 23.64
C THR A 165 4.75 3.72 23.09
N LEU A 166 4.83 2.39 23.03
CA LEU A 166 3.87 1.54 22.32
C LEU A 166 2.77 0.91 23.19
N MET A 167 2.82 0.97 24.52
CA MET A 167 1.91 0.16 25.37
C MET A 167 0.45 0.66 25.49
N ASN A 168 0.16 1.90 25.10
CA ASN A 168 -1.17 2.50 25.34
C ASN A 168 -2.00 2.79 24.07
N ASP A 169 -1.45 2.58 22.87
CA ASP A 169 -2.13 2.94 21.60
C ASP A 169 -1.76 2.00 20.42
N PHE A 170 -0.92 0.98 20.65
CA PHE A 170 -0.40 0.10 19.59
C PHE A 170 -1.19 -1.20 19.48
N GLU A 171 -2.43 -1.11 18.98
CA GLU A 171 -3.06 -2.29 18.38
C GLU A 171 -2.21 -2.80 17.20
N ALA A 172 -2.14 -4.13 17.02
CA ALA A 172 -1.28 -4.81 16.05
C ALA A 172 -1.55 -4.50 14.55
N ARG A 173 -2.44 -3.55 14.26
CA ARG A 173 -2.86 -3.15 12.90
C ARG A 173 -1.85 -2.22 12.21
N ASN A 174 -1.16 -1.38 12.98
CA ASN A 174 -0.40 -0.22 12.50
C ASN A 174 1.09 -0.52 12.25
N ILE A 175 1.40 -1.33 11.23
CA ILE A 175 2.78 -1.83 10.99
C ILE A 175 3.30 -1.55 9.58
N TRP A 176 3.55 -0.27 9.28
CA TRP A 176 4.56 0.12 8.28
C TRP A 176 5.96 0.12 8.91
N LYS A 177 6.54 -1.07 9.11
CA LYS A 177 7.94 -1.20 9.60
C LYS A 177 8.76 -2.08 8.67
N GLU A 178 9.53 -1.43 7.80
CA GLU A 178 10.61 -2.07 7.04
C GLU A 178 11.77 -2.43 7.98
N TYR A 179 11.63 -3.59 8.62
CA TYR A 179 12.78 -4.33 9.11
C TYR A 179 13.41 -5.06 7.92
N LYS A 180 14.71 -5.41 8.00
CA LYS A 180 15.41 -6.21 6.97
C LYS A 180 14.71 -7.53 6.57
N SER A 181 13.71 -7.97 7.33
CA SER A 181 12.95 -9.20 7.12
C SER A 181 11.44 -9.03 6.98
N ARG A 182 10.85 -7.83 7.04
CA ARG A 182 9.38 -7.66 7.01
C ARG A 182 8.96 -6.37 6.28
N LYS A 183 7.96 -6.46 5.40
CA LYS A 183 7.16 -5.33 4.87
C LYS A 183 5.67 -5.70 4.99
N ILE A 184 4.87 -4.96 5.75
CA ILE A 184 3.46 -5.27 6.02
C ILE A 184 2.57 -4.07 5.65
N CYS A 185 1.31 -4.32 5.28
CA CYS A 185 0.34 -3.34 4.78
C CYS A 185 -1.11 -3.74 5.18
N CYS A 186 -2.06 -2.82 5.41
CA CYS A 186 -1.94 -1.35 5.41
C CYS A 186 -2.86 -0.69 6.44
N GLN A 187 -2.28 -0.27 7.58
CA GLN A 187 -2.73 0.87 8.39
C GLN A 187 -1.42 1.59 8.78
N ASP A 188 -1.24 2.88 8.53
CA ASP A 188 -2.07 4.00 9.02
C ASP A 188 -2.74 4.90 7.94
N LYS A 189 -2.93 4.43 6.69
CA LYS A 189 -3.23 5.32 5.53
C LYS A 189 -4.38 4.91 4.62
N THR A 190 -5.14 3.90 5.00
CA THR A 190 -6.28 3.32 4.26
C THR A 190 -7.27 2.70 5.25
N ASN A 191 -8.55 2.64 4.91
CA ASN A 191 -9.59 2.02 5.74
C ASN A 191 -9.66 0.48 5.55
N ILE A 192 -8.60 -0.14 5.02
CA ILE A 192 -8.47 -1.60 4.86
C ILE A 192 -8.24 -2.22 6.24
N ASN A 193 -9.29 -2.85 6.76
CA ASN A 193 -9.37 -3.44 8.09
C ASN A 193 -9.31 -4.97 8.04
N THR A 194 -10.02 -5.58 7.10
CA THR A 194 -10.29 -7.04 7.09
C THR A 194 -9.20 -7.85 6.37
N VAL A 195 -8.36 -7.19 5.59
CA VAL A 195 -7.19 -7.76 4.90
C VAL A 195 -5.87 -7.28 5.50
N LYS A 196 -4.85 -8.14 5.48
CA LYS A 196 -3.44 -7.75 5.58
C LYS A 196 -2.65 -8.36 4.41
N ILE A 197 -1.70 -7.60 3.86
CA ILE A 197 -0.78 -8.07 2.82
C ILE A 197 0.66 -7.76 3.20
N GLY A 198 1.63 -8.41 2.55
CA GLY A 198 3.03 -8.05 2.72
C GLY A 198 4.03 -9.11 2.27
N ALA A 199 5.23 -9.00 2.82
CA ALA A 199 6.36 -9.91 2.66
C ALA A 199 7.04 -10.19 4.02
N ILE A 200 7.41 -11.45 4.26
CA ILE A 200 8.20 -11.88 5.42
C ILE A 200 9.36 -12.75 4.95
N LEU A 201 10.59 -12.35 5.27
CA LEU A 201 11.77 -13.22 5.20
C LEU A 201 11.81 -14.10 6.45
N ASP A 202 11.62 -15.40 6.27
CA ASP A 202 11.89 -16.40 7.29
C ASP A 202 13.41 -16.61 7.42
N SER A 203 13.97 -16.17 8.56
CA SER A 203 15.40 -16.30 8.85
C SER A 203 15.88 -17.73 9.07
N GLU A 204 14.99 -18.71 9.26
CA GLU A 204 15.37 -20.11 9.43
C GLU A 204 15.52 -20.84 8.09
N SER A 205 14.62 -20.59 7.13
CA SER A 205 14.65 -21.22 5.80
C SER A 205 15.33 -20.38 4.72
N GLY A 206 15.49 -19.06 4.94
CA GLY A 206 15.97 -18.11 3.93
C GLY A 206 14.93 -17.77 2.86
N LEU A 207 13.67 -18.19 3.04
CA LEU A 207 12.58 -17.90 2.10
C LEU A 207 11.90 -16.57 2.40
N VAL A 208 11.55 -15.83 1.35
CA VAL A 208 10.59 -14.72 1.43
C VAL A 208 9.19 -15.26 1.12
N HIS A 209 8.24 -14.99 2.01
CA HIS A 209 6.82 -15.30 1.85
C HIS A 209 6.05 -14.00 1.56
N ALA A 210 5.63 -13.82 0.32
CA ALA A 210 4.69 -12.78 -0.09
C ALA A 210 3.26 -13.29 0.11
N PHE A 211 2.34 -12.46 0.66
CA PHE A 211 0.99 -12.91 1.02
C PHE A 211 -0.09 -11.83 0.93
N TYR A 212 -1.34 -12.29 0.79
CA TYR A 212 -2.54 -11.65 1.34
C TYR A 212 -3.27 -12.63 2.27
N ASN A 213 -3.91 -12.12 3.32
CA ASN A 213 -4.69 -12.93 4.28
C ASN A 213 -5.76 -12.04 4.94
N GLY A 214 -7.00 -12.51 5.01
CA GLY A 214 -8.11 -11.72 5.53
C GLY A 214 -9.41 -12.48 5.78
N GLU A 215 -10.42 -11.74 6.22
CA GLU A 215 -11.75 -12.24 6.57
C GLU A 215 -12.66 -12.23 5.33
N MET A 216 -12.73 -13.37 4.62
CA MET A 216 -13.42 -13.49 3.34
C MET A 216 -14.92 -13.19 3.45
N THR A 217 -15.48 -12.43 2.50
CA THR A 217 -16.92 -12.19 2.42
C THR A 217 -17.67 -13.51 2.18
N PRO A 218 -18.74 -13.81 2.92
CA PRO A 218 -19.60 -14.97 2.63
C PRO A 218 -20.15 -14.92 1.20
N ILE A 219 -20.18 -16.07 0.50
CA ILE A 219 -20.67 -16.15 -0.90
C ILE A 219 -22.11 -15.62 -1.05
N SER A 220 -22.92 -15.70 0.01
CA SER A 220 -24.29 -15.16 0.08
C SER A 220 -24.39 -13.63 0.22
N GLU A 221 -23.29 -12.94 0.53
CA GLU A 221 -23.24 -11.48 0.74
C GLU A 221 -22.50 -10.74 -0.40
N ILE A 222 -21.76 -11.47 -1.23
CA ILE A 222 -21.10 -10.89 -2.41
C ILE A 222 -22.19 -10.48 -3.42
N PRO A 223 -22.16 -9.23 -3.94
CA PRO A 223 -23.17 -8.76 -4.89
C PRO A 223 -23.28 -9.63 -6.14
N THR A 224 -24.50 -9.75 -6.68
CA THR A 224 -24.81 -10.57 -7.85
C THR A 224 -25.09 -9.76 -9.11
N SER A 225 -25.03 -8.42 -9.01
CA SER A 225 -25.21 -7.46 -10.11
C SER A 225 -24.70 -6.08 -9.70
N GLY A 226 -24.49 -5.19 -10.67
CA GLY A 226 -23.95 -3.84 -10.43
C GLY A 226 -22.43 -3.81 -10.35
N TYR A 227 -21.89 -2.68 -9.87
CA TYR A 227 -20.46 -2.37 -9.92
C TYR A 227 -19.91 -2.01 -8.54
N ALA A 228 -18.66 -2.38 -8.28
CA ALA A 228 -17.86 -1.84 -7.18
C ALA A 228 -16.51 -1.34 -7.69
N SER A 229 -16.19 -0.08 -7.39
CA SER A 229 -14.88 0.52 -7.67
C SER A 229 -13.99 0.41 -6.43
N TYR A 230 -12.78 -0.11 -6.61
CA TYR A 230 -11.78 -0.29 -5.56
C TYR A 230 -10.55 0.53 -5.93
N ASP A 231 -10.38 1.68 -5.27
CA ASP A 231 -9.30 2.63 -5.53
C ASP A 231 -8.55 2.87 -4.22
N SER A 232 -7.25 2.57 -4.18
CA SER A 232 -6.50 2.58 -2.91
C SER A 232 -5.03 2.97 -3.13
N PRO A 233 -4.54 4.00 -2.42
CA PRO A 233 -3.16 4.45 -2.57
C PRO A 233 -2.20 3.56 -1.78
N LYS A 234 -1.10 3.15 -2.42
CA LYS A 234 0.02 2.41 -1.78
C LYS A 234 -0.36 1.06 -1.16
N THR A 235 -1.24 0.31 -1.81
CA THR A 235 -1.74 -1.01 -1.36
C THR A 235 -1.39 -2.16 -2.30
N ALA A 236 -0.45 -1.98 -3.23
CA ALA A 236 0.17 -3.06 -4.02
C ALA A 236 1.69 -3.09 -3.82
N LEU A 237 2.24 -4.28 -3.55
CA LEU A 237 3.68 -4.53 -3.47
C LEU A 237 4.10 -5.45 -4.62
N ILE A 238 4.98 -4.97 -5.50
CA ILE A 238 5.55 -5.73 -6.61
C ILE A 238 6.93 -6.29 -6.23
N PHE A 239 7.24 -7.46 -6.78
CA PHE A 239 8.48 -8.20 -6.65
C PHE A 239 9.06 -8.46 -8.03
N VAL A 240 10.36 -8.24 -8.21
CA VAL A 240 11.10 -8.62 -9.42
C VAL A 240 12.02 -9.78 -9.05
N LEU A 241 12.00 -10.85 -9.85
CA LEU A 241 12.58 -12.16 -9.51
C LEU A 241 13.54 -12.58 -10.63
N ARG A 242 14.81 -12.15 -10.48
CA ARG A 242 15.84 -12.17 -11.53
C ARG A 242 17.22 -12.49 -10.94
N ASP A 243 18.17 -12.83 -11.81
CA ASP A 243 19.57 -13.04 -11.42
C ASP A 243 20.21 -11.71 -10.97
N ASN A 244 21.09 -11.76 -9.97
CA ASN A 244 21.82 -10.61 -9.43
C ASN A 244 20.94 -9.49 -8.82
N GLY A 245 19.73 -9.83 -8.34
CA GLY A 245 18.92 -8.94 -7.50
C GLY A 245 17.42 -9.20 -7.58
N GLN A 246 16.91 -10.10 -6.72
CA GLN A 246 15.49 -10.42 -6.58
C GLN A 246 14.90 -9.93 -5.25
N GLY A 247 13.74 -9.29 -5.29
CA GLY A 247 13.12 -8.71 -4.11
C GLY A 247 11.85 -7.90 -4.37
N PRO A 248 11.13 -7.50 -3.31
CA PRO A 248 10.10 -6.47 -3.40
C PRO A 248 10.71 -5.12 -3.77
N LEU A 249 9.96 -4.29 -4.50
CA LEU A 249 10.29 -2.89 -4.69
C LEU A 249 10.22 -2.12 -3.35
N ASP A 250 10.91 -0.99 -3.26
CA ASP A 250 11.01 -0.22 -2.01
C ASP A 250 9.69 0.44 -1.59
N THR A 251 8.88 0.83 -2.58
CA THR A 251 7.59 1.49 -2.37
C THR A 251 6.43 0.57 -2.71
N TYR A 252 5.27 0.84 -2.12
CA TYR A 252 4.00 0.30 -2.59
C TYR A 252 3.35 1.28 -3.58
N GLY A 253 2.72 0.75 -4.62
CA GLY A 253 1.96 1.51 -5.61
C GLY A 253 0.45 1.41 -5.37
N ASN A 254 -0.32 2.20 -6.13
CA ASN A 254 -1.77 2.30 -6.00
C ASN A 254 -2.49 1.15 -6.72
N VAL A 255 -3.65 0.74 -6.21
CA VAL A 255 -4.59 -0.21 -6.83
C VAL A 255 -5.77 0.56 -7.39
N LYS A 256 -6.22 0.21 -8.60
CA LYS A 256 -7.44 0.71 -9.23
C LYS A 256 -8.14 -0.43 -9.98
N LEU A 257 -9.16 -1.03 -9.36
CA LEU A 257 -9.91 -2.16 -9.91
C LEU A 257 -11.41 -1.87 -9.93
N LEU A 258 -12.10 -2.36 -10.96
CA LEU A 258 -13.54 -2.34 -11.08
C LEU A 258 -14.03 -3.80 -11.08
N ALA A 259 -14.89 -4.14 -10.12
CA ALA A 259 -15.69 -5.35 -10.19
C ALA A 259 -17.02 -5.04 -10.87
N ASP A 260 -17.35 -5.80 -11.91
CA ASP A 260 -18.70 -5.90 -12.48
C ASP A 260 -19.27 -7.25 -12.05
N PHE A 261 -20.28 -7.24 -11.19
CA PHE A 261 -20.90 -8.46 -10.66
C PHE A 261 -21.95 -9.05 -11.61
N GLY A 262 -22.43 -8.29 -12.59
CA GLY A 262 -23.35 -8.76 -13.63
C GLY A 262 -22.64 -9.55 -14.71
N GLU A 263 -21.60 -8.94 -15.31
CA GLU A 263 -20.69 -9.60 -16.27
C GLU A 263 -19.68 -10.53 -15.58
N LYS A 264 -19.60 -10.50 -14.25
CA LYS A 264 -18.72 -11.31 -13.40
C LYS A 264 -17.24 -11.13 -13.73
N THR A 265 -16.78 -9.88 -13.83
CA THR A 265 -15.36 -9.56 -14.07
C THR A 265 -14.76 -8.67 -12.99
N VAL A 266 -13.44 -8.76 -12.80
CA VAL A 266 -12.63 -7.79 -12.06
C VAL A 266 -11.52 -7.33 -13.01
N LYS A 267 -11.49 -6.04 -13.33
CA LYS A 267 -10.54 -5.47 -14.30
C LYS A 267 -9.93 -4.16 -13.82
N GLY A 268 -8.75 -3.82 -14.33
CA GLY A 268 -8.10 -2.54 -14.03
C GLY A 268 -6.58 -2.67 -13.93
N SER A 269 -5.99 -2.08 -12.89
CA SER A 269 -4.54 -2.11 -12.69
C SER A 269 -4.09 -2.08 -11.23
N LEU A 270 -2.88 -2.58 -11.02
CA LEU A 270 -2.12 -2.54 -9.78
C LEU A 270 -0.84 -1.71 -9.99
N TYR A 271 -0.25 -1.28 -8.87
CA TYR A 271 1.01 -0.54 -8.82
C TYR A 271 1.07 0.60 -9.85
N ASN A 272 0.13 1.55 -9.77
CA ASN A 272 0.09 2.75 -10.62
C ASN A 272 -0.03 2.48 -12.14
N GLY A 273 -0.56 1.32 -12.56
CA GLY A 273 -0.67 0.95 -13.99
C GLY A 273 0.39 -0.02 -14.48
N LEU A 274 1.34 -0.43 -13.62
CA LEU A 274 2.46 -1.30 -13.97
C LEU A 274 2.06 -2.78 -14.11
N VAL A 275 0.97 -3.22 -13.48
CA VAL A 275 0.33 -4.53 -13.77
C VAL A 275 -1.11 -4.29 -14.16
N LEU A 276 -1.54 -4.80 -15.31
CA LEU A 276 -2.93 -4.81 -15.75
C LEU A 276 -3.62 -6.08 -15.28
N VAL A 277 -4.91 -6.00 -14.96
CA VAL A 277 -5.72 -7.11 -14.43
C VAL A 277 -6.90 -7.38 -15.33
N ASP A 278 -7.09 -8.64 -15.71
CA ASP A 278 -8.32 -9.16 -16.30
C ASP A 278 -8.66 -10.52 -15.66
N ALA A 279 -9.75 -10.55 -14.88
CA ALA A 279 -10.17 -11.70 -14.10
C ALA A 279 -11.69 -11.88 -14.09
N ASN A 280 -12.14 -13.10 -13.79
CA ASN A 280 -13.54 -13.51 -13.75
C ASN A 280 -13.92 -13.90 -12.32
N ILE A 281 -15.15 -13.57 -11.90
CA ILE A 281 -15.69 -13.83 -10.56
C ILE A 281 -16.34 -15.22 -10.52
N SER A 282 -15.91 -16.08 -9.60
CA SER A 282 -16.48 -17.40 -9.38
C SER A 282 -16.34 -17.84 -7.91
N GLU A 283 -17.42 -18.38 -7.34
CA GLU A 283 -17.40 -19.03 -6.01
C GLU A 283 -16.90 -18.14 -4.86
N GLY A 284 -17.10 -16.82 -4.97
CA GLY A 284 -16.65 -15.81 -4.01
C GLY A 284 -15.18 -15.40 -4.13
N ALA A 285 -14.46 -15.97 -5.10
CA ALA A 285 -13.13 -15.56 -5.52
C ALA A 285 -13.19 -14.86 -6.88
N PHE A 286 -12.07 -14.32 -7.33
CA PHE A 286 -11.83 -13.97 -8.73
C PHE A 286 -10.50 -14.52 -9.22
N LYS A 287 -10.46 -14.99 -10.47
CA LYS A 287 -9.30 -15.64 -11.09
C LYS A 287 -9.13 -15.20 -12.53
N GLY A 288 -7.88 -15.03 -12.95
CA GLY A 288 -7.56 -14.56 -14.29
C GLY A 288 -6.06 -14.38 -14.49
N ASN A 289 -5.67 -13.28 -15.13
CA ASN A 289 -4.28 -12.96 -15.39
C ASN A 289 -3.92 -11.56 -14.90
N GLY A 290 -2.68 -11.43 -14.40
CA GLY A 290 -1.97 -10.17 -14.33
C GLY A 290 -0.99 -10.06 -15.50
N VAL A 291 -0.90 -8.88 -16.13
CA VAL A 291 0.04 -8.62 -17.22
C VAL A 291 0.96 -7.46 -16.84
N PHE A 292 2.26 -7.71 -16.79
CA PHE A 292 3.29 -6.72 -16.46
C PHE A 292 3.47 -5.76 -17.63
N ASN A 293 3.09 -4.50 -17.42
CA ASN A 293 2.95 -3.48 -18.44
C ASN A 293 4.24 -2.65 -18.54
N ILE A 294 5.26 -3.25 -19.15
CA ILE A 294 6.61 -2.68 -19.29
C ILE A 294 7.05 -2.58 -20.75
N ASN A 295 7.88 -1.58 -21.05
CA ASN A 295 8.44 -1.38 -22.38
C ASN A 295 9.70 -2.24 -22.61
N GLU A 296 10.29 -2.12 -23.81
CA GLU A 296 11.53 -2.78 -24.21
C GLU A 296 12.76 -2.45 -23.33
N GLU A 297 12.70 -1.39 -22.52
CA GLU A 297 13.78 -1.00 -21.61
C GLU A 297 13.59 -1.69 -20.26
N GLY A 298 12.37 -1.64 -19.69
CA GLY A 298 11.99 -2.36 -18.48
C GLY A 298 12.15 -3.88 -18.61
N LYS A 299 11.81 -4.48 -19.76
CA LYS A 299 12.07 -5.91 -20.03
C LYS A 299 13.56 -6.27 -19.90
N LYS A 300 14.44 -5.42 -20.44
CA LYS A 300 15.90 -5.60 -20.37
C LYS A 300 16.45 -5.34 -18.96
N GLU A 301 15.94 -4.32 -18.27
CA GLU A 301 16.34 -4.00 -16.90
C GLU A 301 15.98 -5.14 -15.94
N TRP A 302 14.74 -5.65 -16.02
CA TRP A 302 14.20 -6.64 -15.08
C TRP A 302 14.43 -8.09 -15.52
N GLN A 303 15.04 -8.31 -16.68
CA GLN A 303 15.36 -9.63 -17.26
C GLN A 303 14.10 -10.48 -17.52
N ILE A 304 13.08 -9.88 -18.13
CA ILE A 304 11.76 -10.48 -18.36
C ILE A 304 11.47 -10.51 -19.85
N GLU A 305 11.27 -11.71 -20.40
CA GLU A 305 10.94 -11.91 -21.82
C GLU A 305 9.44 -11.68 -22.10
N GLU A 306 9.06 -11.52 -23.36
CA GLU A 306 7.68 -11.23 -23.78
C GLU A 306 6.66 -12.28 -23.27
N ASN A 307 7.04 -13.56 -23.31
CA ASN A 307 6.22 -14.67 -22.82
C ASN A 307 6.19 -14.79 -21.28
N GLU A 308 6.91 -13.92 -20.56
CA GLU A 308 7.00 -13.87 -19.10
C GLU A 308 6.29 -12.63 -18.51
N LEU A 309 5.73 -11.76 -19.36
CA LEU A 309 4.91 -10.62 -18.95
C LEU A 309 3.59 -11.06 -18.29
N THR A 310 3.07 -12.24 -18.59
CA THR A 310 1.79 -12.73 -18.04
C THR A 310 1.99 -13.66 -16.85
N ALA A 311 1.17 -13.49 -15.82
CA ALA A 311 1.10 -14.36 -14.65
C ALA A 311 -0.35 -14.74 -14.33
N PRO A 312 -0.62 -15.97 -13.84
CA PRO A 312 -1.91 -16.29 -13.23
C PRO A 312 -2.17 -15.37 -12.03
N LEU A 313 -3.42 -14.94 -11.87
CA LEU A 313 -3.89 -14.06 -10.81
C LEU A 313 -5.01 -14.73 -10.00
N ASN A 314 -4.88 -14.69 -8.68
CA ASN A 314 -5.86 -15.19 -7.72
C ASN A 314 -6.23 -14.08 -6.74
N GLY A 315 -7.52 -13.87 -6.49
CA GLY A 315 -7.98 -12.95 -5.46
C GLY A 315 -9.35 -13.32 -4.91
N ALA A 316 -9.80 -12.58 -3.91
CA ALA A 316 -11.11 -12.76 -3.30
C ALA A 316 -11.67 -11.44 -2.73
N PHE A 317 -12.94 -11.49 -2.36
CA PHE A 317 -13.66 -10.43 -1.68
C PHE A 317 -13.60 -10.63 -0.16
N PHE A 318 -13.51 -9.53 0.58
CA PHE A 318 -13.26 -9.48 2.02
C PHE A 318 -14.15 -8.45 2.70
N GLY A 319 -14.36 -8.63 4.01
CA GLY A 319 -15.23 -7.78 4.83
C GLY A 319 -16.73 -7.92 4.52
N GLU A 320 -17.54 -7.03 5.09
CA GLU A 320 -18.99 -7.06 4.85
C GLU A 320 -19.30 -6.78 3.39
N LYS A 321 -20.12 -7.62 2.76
CA LYS A 321 -20.69 -7.37 1.41
C LYS A 321 -19.66 -7.00 0.32
N ALA A 322 -18.44 -7.52 0.44
CA ALA A 322 -17.31 -7.25 -0.46
C ALA A 322 -16.75 -5.82 -0.41
N GLU A 323 -16.78 -5.16 0.75
CA GLU A 323 -16.19 -3.81 0.94
C GLU A 323 -14.67 -3.76 0.76
N GLU A 324 -13.96 -4.89 0.84
CA GLU A 324 -12.54 -5.01 0.53
C GLU A 324 -12.28 -6.09 -0.55
N ILE A 325 -11.19 -5.96 -1.29
CA ILE A 325 -10.61 -7.03 -2.13
C ILE A 325 -9.14 -7.23 -1.80
N ALA A 326 -8.65 -8.45 -2.03
CA ALA A 326 -7.23 -8.75 -2.01
C ALA A 326 -6.87 -9.86 -3.00
N GLY A 327 -5.61 -9.91 -3.37
CA GLY A 327 -5.11 -10.95 -4.25
C GLY A 327 -3.60 -10.92 -4.47
N GLU A 328 -3.18 -11.82 -5.36
CA GLU A 328 -1.82 -12.00 -5.81
C GLU A 328 -1.79 -12.35 -7.30
N ALA A 329 -0.68 -12.06 -7.97
CA ALA A 329 -0.31 -12.73 -9.21
C ALA A 329 1.20 -12.97 -9.23
N HIS A 330 1.66 -14.12 -9.72
CA HIS A 330 3.10 -14.40 -9.84
C HIS A 330 3.43 -15.40 -10.95
N ASN A 331 4.65 -15.30 -11.46
CA ASN A 331 5.31 -16.34 -12.23
C ASN A 331 6.77 -16.47 -11.77
N ALA A 332 7.66 -17.05 -12.58
CA ALA A 332 9.07 -17.24 -12.22
C ALA A 332 9.91 -15.94 -12.23
N LYS A 333 9.38 -14.82 -12.75
CA LYS A 333 10.11 -13.58 -13.04
C LYS A 333 9.61 -12.35 -12.29
N TRP A 334 8.35 -12.35 -11.88
CA TRP A 334 7.78 -11.28 -11.08
C TRP A 334 6.59 -11.79 -10.27
N GLY A 335 6.21 -10.99 -9.27
CA GLY A 335 4.97 -11.18 -8.55
C GLY A 335 4.42 -9.89 -7.97
N VAL A 336 3.18 -9.92 -7.52
CA VAL A 336 2.48 -8.82 -6.85
C VAL A 336 1.57 -9.37 -5.78
N VAL A 337 1.48 -8.67 -4.64
CA VAL A 337 0.36 -8.84 -3.69
C VAL A 337 -0.33 -7.50 -3.52
N PHE A 338 -1.65 -7.50 -3.41
CA PHE A 338 -2.46 -6.27 -3.42
C PHE A 338 -3.72 -6.37 -2.57
N ALA A 339 -4.20 -5.22 -2.12
CA ALA A 339 -5.51 -5.03 -1.50
C ALA A 339 -6.13 -3.69 -1.90
N ALA A 340 -7.45 -3.54 -1.78
CA ALA A 340 -8.12 -2.25 -1.95
C ALA A 340 -9.49 -2.20 -1.23
N GLU A 341 -9.90 -1.00 -0.82
CA GLU A 341 -11.21 -0.70 -0.25
C GLU A 341 -12.19 -0.17 -1.31
N GLN A 342 -13.47 -0.55 -1.17
CA GLN A 342 -14.56 -0.10 -2.03
C GLN A 342 -14.83 1.39 -1.80
N GLN A 343 -14.87 2.15 -2.90
CA GLN A 343 -15.25 3.56 -2.90
C GLN A 343 -16.78 3.70 -2.70
N LYS A 344 -17.18 4.70 -1.90
CA LYS A 344 -18.56 4.97 -1.46
C LYS A 344 -19.07 6.28 -2.05
#